data_AF-A0AAW8L800-F1
#
_entry.id   AF-A0AAW8L800-F1
#
_cell.length_a   1.000
_cell.length_b   1.000
_cell.length_c   1.000
_cell.angle_alpha   90.00
_cell.angle_beta   90.00
_cell.angle_gamma   90.00
#
_symmetry.space_group_name_H-M   'P 1'
#
loop_
_entity.id
_entity.type
_entity.pdbx_description
1 polymer ?
#
loop_
_entity_poly.entity_id
_entity_poly.type
_entity_poly.pdbx_seq_one_letter_code
_entity_poly.pdbx_strand_id
1 'polypeptide(L)'
;GLMNLSNAEYDALQPVQWPVWDKNQDVKAVQQLFGKGQFSHKNAKAKLIPTVAIDPVHAVSEDYPLILNTGRIRDQWHTMTRTGLSPNLTSHR
;
A
#
# COMPACT_ATOMS: atom_id res chain seq x y z
N GLY A 1 -0.70 -0.58 -21.13
CA GLY A 1 -0.67 0.31 -19.97
C GLY A 1 -0.60 1.74 -20.43
N LEU A 2 -0.25 2.68 -19.55
CA LEU A 2 -0.27 4.12 -19.86
C LEU A 2 1.07 4.68 -20.38
N MET A 3 2.00 3.80 -20.78
CA MET A 3 3.36 4.22 -21.18
C MET A 3 3.40 5.06 -22.46
N ASN A 4 2.38 4.98 -23.32
CA ASN A 4 2.32 5.66 -24.63
C ASN A 4 1.24 6.75 -24.65
N LEU A 5 1.10 7.50 -23.55
CA LEU A 5 0.30 8.71 -23.53
C LEU A 5 1.11 9.87 -24.12
N SER A 6 0.51 10.63 -25.02
CA SER A 6 0.97 11.97 -25.36
C SER A 6 0.77 12.92 -24.18
N ASN A 7 1.44 14.07 -24.21
CA ASN A 7 1.27 15.10 -23.17
C ASN A 7 -0.19 15.55 -23.04
N ALA A 8 -0.88 15.76 -24.16
CA ALA A 8 -2.29 16.15 -24.15
C ALA A 8 -3.20 15.06 -23.55
N GLU A 9 -2.93 13.78 -23.84
CA GLU A 9 -3.67 12.67 -23.23
C GLU A 9 -3.36 12.53 -21.73
N TYR A 10 -2.13 12.81 -21.30
CA TYR A 10 -1.73 12.82 -19.88
C TYR A 10 -2.42 13.96 -19.11
N ASP A 11 -2.42 15.17 -19.66
CA ASP A 11 -3.04 16.35 -19.04
C ASP A 11 -4.57 16.18 -18.92
N ALA A 12 -5.19 15.47 -19.86
CA ALA A 12 -6.62 15.16 -19.84
C ALA A 12 -6.97 13.87 -19.08
N LEU A 13 -5.98 13.15 -18.53
CA LEU A 13 -6.17 11.82 -17.96
C LEU A 13 -7.12 11.88 -16.77
N GLN A 14 -8.26 11.19 -16.91
CA GLN A 14 -9.18 10.99 -15.81
C GLN A 14 -8.64 9.95 -14.83
N PRO A 15 -9.05 9.96 -13.55
CA PRO A 15 -8.67 8.94 -12.59
C PRO A 15 -9.00 7.53 -13.12
N VAL A 16 -8.00 6.65 -13.13
CA VAL A 16 -8.14 5.26 -13.58
C VAL A 16 -7.73 4.29 -12.49
N GLN A 17 -8.47 3.18 -12.38
CA GLN A 17 -8.14 2.11 -11.46
C GLN A 17 -7.08 1.18 -12.06
N TRP A 18 -6.04 0.87 -11.28
CA TRP A 18 -5.06 -0.16 -11.64
C TRP A 18 -5.66 -1.56 -11.43
N PRO A 19 -5.33 -2.58 -12.26
CA PRO A 19 -4.35 -2.59 -13.36
C PRO A 19 -4.86 -2.00 -14.67
N VAL A 20 -3.92 -1.35 -15.37
CA VAL A 20 -4.13 -0.82 -16.72
C VAL A 20 -3.29 -1.61 -17.72
N TRP A 21 -3.93 -2.55 -18.43
CA TRP A 21 -3.28 -3.36 -19.45
C TRP A 21 -3.25 -2.66 -20.80
N ASP A 22 -4.30 -1.92 -21.13
CA ASP A 22 -4.43 -1.11 -22.35
C ASP A 22 -4.89 0.31 -21.97
N LYS A 23 -4.45 1.35 -22.70
CA LYS A 23 -4.85 2.73 -22.42
C LYS A 23 -6.32 3.02 -22.78
N ASN A 24 -6.91 2.21 -23.66
CA ASN A 24 -8.30 2.31 -24.10
C ASN A 24 -9.24 1.34 -23.34
N GLN A 25 -8.76 0.70 -22.27
CA GLN A 25 -9.60 -0.21 -21.48
C GLN A 25 -10.74 0.54 -20.78
N ASP A 26 -11.88 -0.11 -20.60
CA ASP A 26 -12.95 0.42 -19.75
C ASP A 26 -12.42 0.66 -18.32
N VAL A 27 -12.76 1.80 -17.73
CA VAL A 27 -12.39 2.15 -16.33
C VAL A 27 -12.90 1.10 -15.34
N LYS A 28 -14.01 0.42 -15.65
CA LYS A 28 -14.58 -0.68 -14.86
C LYS A 28 -14.08 -2.06 -15.28
N ALA A 29 -13.10 -2.16 -16.19
CA ALA A 29 -12.58 -3.43 -16.66
C ALA A 29 -12.04 -4.30 -15.50
N VAL A 30 -11.52 -3.66 -14.44
CA VAL A 30 -11.05 -4.35 -13.23
C VAL A 30 -11.61 -3.69 -11.99
N GLN A 31 -12.84 -4.06 -11.62
CA GLN A 31 -13.45 -3.59 -10.36
C GLN A 31 -12.79 -4.24 -9.13
N GLN A 32 -12.44 -5.52 -9.24
CA GLN A 32 -11.85 -6.30 -8.16
C GLN A 32 -10.85 -7.31 -8.71
N LEU A 33 -9.63 -7.30 -8.16
CA LEU A 33 -8.64 -8.34 -8.45
C LEU A 33 -9.10 -9.69 -7.91
N PHE A 34 -8.84 -10.75 -8.67
CA PHE A 34 -9.15 -12.14 -8.31
C PHE A 34 -10.64 -12.42 -8.03
N GLY A 35 -11.57 -11.54 -8.43
CA GLY A 35 -13.02 -11.73 -8.18
C GLY A 35 -13.61 -12.98 -8.83
N LYS A 36 -12.92 -13.57 -9.81
CA LYS A 36 -13.27 -14.85 -10.46
C LYS A 36 -12.51 -16.06 -9.90
N GLY A 37 -11.78 -15.89 -8.79
CA GLY A 37 -10.98 -16.94 -8.17
C GLY A 37 -9.77 -17.40 -8.98
N GLN A 38 -9.29 -16.57 -9.92
CA GLN A 38 -8.14 -16.86 -10.78
C GLN A 38 -6.87 -16.19 -10.23
N PHE A 39 -6.23 -16.82 -9.27
CA PHE A 39 -5.02 -16.31 -8.63
C PHE A 39 -3.79 -16.45 -9.53
N SER A 40 -2.76 -15.62 -9.29
CA SER A 40 -1.50 -15.63 -10.05
C SER A 40 -0.60 -16.83 -9.73
N HIS A 41 -1.15 -18.04 -9.85
CA HIS A 41 -0.49 -19.32 -9.61
C HIS A 41 -0.77 -20.26 -10.79
N LYS A 42 0.13 -21.23 -11.04
CA LYS A 42 0.06 -22.14 -12.21
C LYS A 42 -1.30 -22.85 -12.35
N ASN A 43 -1.96 -23.17 -11.25
CA ASN A 43 -3.27 -23.84 -11.22
C ASN A 43 -4.44 -22.87 -10.92
N ALA A 44 -4.21 -21.56 -10.95
CA ALA A 44 -5.16 -20.49 -10.68
C ALA A 44 -5.83 -20.49 -9.28
N LYS A 45 -5.46 -21.39 -8.36
CA LYS A 45 -6.05 -21.46 -7.01
C LYS A 45 -5.25 -20.66 -6.00
N ALA A 46 -5.92 -20.06 -5.01
CA ALA A 46 -5.27 -19.47 -3.85
C ALA A 46 -4.43 -20.53 -3.10
N LYS A 47 -3.30 -20.09 -2.53
CA LYS A 47 -2.47 -20.94 -1.67
C LYS A 47 -2.69 -20.55 -0.21
N LEU A 48 -3.12 -21.51 0.60
CA LEU A 48 -3.10 -21.38 2.05
C LEU A 48 -1.74 -21.87 2.54
N ILE A 49 -1.03 -21.04 3.29
CA ILE A 49 0.30 -21.34 3.82
C ILE A 49 0.17 -21.43 5.35
N PRO A 50 0.42 -22.59 5.97
CA PRO A 50 0.45 -22.70 7.42
C PRO A 50 1.69 -21.98 7.96
N THR A 51 1.50 -21.12 8.96
CA THR A 51 2.58 -20.43 9.64
C THR A 51 2.55 -20.83 11.11
N VAL A 52 3.69 -21.29 11.63
CA VAL A 52 3.84 -21.56 13.06
C VAL A 52 3.89 -20.25 13.85
N ALA A 53 3.40 -20.24 15.09
CA ALA A 53 3.62 -19.11 15.98
C ALA A 53 5.11 -18.98 16.30
N ILE A 54 5.64 -17.77 16.22
CA ILE A 54 7.04 -17.45 16.53
C ILE A 54 7.03 -16.31 17.53
N ASP A 55 7.74 -16.48 18.63
CA ASP A 55 7.88 -15.44 19.65
C ASP A 55 8.65 -14.22 19.12
N PRO A 56 8.50 -13.04 19.74
CA PRO A 56 9.27 -11.87 19.36
C PRO A 56 10.78 -12.15 19.43
N VAL A 57 11.51 -11.72 18.40
CA VAL A 57 12.98 -11.84 18.36
C VAL A 57 13.64 -11.12 19.56
N HIS A 58 13.00 -10.05 20.06
CA HIS A 58 13.43 -9.30 21.24
C HIS A 58 12.37 -9.38 22.33
N ALA A 59 12.56 -10.31 23.27
CA ALA A 59 11.75 -10.41 24.47
C ALA A 59 12.12 -9.30 25.48
N VAL A 60 11.17 -8.96 26.34
CA VAL A 60 11.42 -8.06 27.48
C VAL A 60 12.34 -8.72 28.51
N SER A 61 13.07 -7.90 29.26
CA SER A 61 13.95 -8.33 30.35
C SER A 61 13.89 -7.31 31.49
N GLU A 62 14.61 -7.57 32.58
CA GLU A 62 14.72 -6.61 33.68
C GLU A 62 15.37 -5.28 33.23
N ASP A 63 16.40 -5.37 32.38
CA ASP A 63 17.09 -4.20 31.82
C ASP A 63 16.25 -3.49 30.74
N TYR A 64 15.38 -4.23 30.04
CA TYR A 64 14.51 -3.72 28.97
C TYR A 64 13.06 -4.19 29.17
N PRO A 65 12.31 -3.60 30.11
CA PRO A 65 10.99 -4.09 30.51
C PRO A 65 9.85 -3.64 29.57
N LEU A 66 10.16 -2.83 28.54
CA LEU A 66 9.18 -2.26 27.62
C LEU A 66 9.33 -2.83 26.21
N ILE A 67 8.19 -3.03 25.54
CA ILE A 67 8.15 -3.34 24.11
C ILE A 67 8.15 -2.03 23.33
N LEU A 68 9.17 -1.81 22.51
CA LEU A 68 9.20 -0.70 21.57
C LEU A 68 8.33 -1.04 20.34
N ASN A 69 7.17 -0.42 20.25
CA ASN A 69 6.35 -0.47 19.04
C ASN A 69 6.60 0.80 18.21
N THR A 70 6.76 0.65 16.89
CA THR A 70 6.95 1.78 15.97
C THR A 70 5.78 1.88 15.01
N GLY A 71 5.49 3.08 14.54
CA GLY A 71 4.35 3.33 13.69
C GLY A 71 4.44 4.66 12.98
N ARG A 72 3.36 5.02 12.29
CA ARG A 72 3.21 6.32 11.63
C ARG A 72 2.44 7.25 12.55
N ILE A 73 2.89 8.50 12.60
CA ILE A 73 2.10 9.59 13.17
C ILE A 73 1.12 10.06 12.09
N ARG A 74 -0.18 10.15 12.42
CA ARG A 74 -1.29 10.43 11.48
C ARG A 74 -0.98 11.57 10.52
N ASP A 75 -0.48 12.67 11.06
CA ASP A 75 -0.33 13.94 10.35
C ASP A 75 1.10 14.15 9.79
N GLN A 76 1.98 13.16 9.94
CA GLN A 76 3.39 13.26 9.60
C GLN A 76 3.81 12.28 8.51
N TRP A 77 4.72 12.71 7.65
CA TRP A 77 5.17 11.96 6.48
C TRP A 77 6.62 11.57 6.63
N HIS A 78 6.88 10.26 6.76
CA HIS A 78 8.22 9.69 6.99
C HIS A 78 8.98 10.46 8.08
N THR A 79 10.14 11.01 7.72
CA THR A 79 11.06 11.75 8.60
C THR A 79 10.67 13.21 8.82
N MET A 80 9.47 13.61 8.40
CA MET A 80 8.91 14.95 8.61
C MET A 80 9.71 16.09 7.94
N THR A 81 10.58 15.79 6.97
CA THR A 81 11.43 16.80 6.31
C THR A 81 10.61 17.93 5.66
N ARG A 82 9.33 17.68 5.33
CA ARG A 82 8.37 18.71 4.91
C ARG A 82 7.26 18.94 5.93
N THR A 83 6.63 17.88 6.43
CA THR A 83 5.45 17.97 7.30
C THR A 83 5.75 18.46 8.71
N GLY A 84 6.99 18.32 9.19
CA GLY A 84 7.43 18.85 10.49
C GLY A 84 7.56 20.39 10.52
N LEU A 85 7.61 21.04 9.35
CA LEU A 85 7.65 22.50 9.24
C LEU A 85 6.27 23.16 9.39
N SER A 86 5.19 22.37 9.42
CA SER A 86 3.82 22.88 9.55
C SER A 86 3.32 22.74 10.99
N PRO A 87 3.10 23.85 11.73
CA PRO A 87 2.58 23.78 13.10
C PRO A 87 1.22 23.09 13.22
N ASN A 88 0.39 23.20 12.17
CA ASN A 88 -0.91 22.56 12.11
C ASN A 88 -0.82 21.03 12.12
N LEU A 89 0.25 20.46 11.53
CA LEU A 89 0.48 19.01 11.48
C LEU A 89 1.14 18.45 12.75
N THR A 90 1.56 19.32 13.67
CA THR A 90 2.09 18.95 14.99
C THR A 90 0.99 18.93 16.05
N SER A 91 -0.15 19.59 15.79
CA SER A 91 -1.26 19.69 16.72
C SER A 91 -2.16 18.46 16.61
N HIS A 92 -1.77 17.36 17.24
CA HIS A 92 -2.64 16.19 17.38
C HIS A 92 -3.77 16.51 18.35
N ARG A 93 -4.92 16.90 17.82
CA ARG A 93 -6.21 16.78 18.50
C ARG A 93 -6.87 15.46 18.13
#